data_AF-A0A260Z8W4-F1
#
_entry.id   AF-A0A260Z8W4-F1
#
_cell.length_a   1.000
_cell.length_b   1.000
_cell.length_c   1.000
_cell.angle_alpha   90.00
_cell.angle_beta   90.00
_cell.angle_gamma   90.00
#
_symmetry.space_group_name_H-M   'P 1'
#
loop_
_entity.id
_entity.type
_entity.pdbx_description
1 polymer ?
#
loop_
_entity_poly.entity_id
_entity_poly.type
_entity_poly.pdbx_seq_one_letter_code
_entity_poly.pdbx_strand_id
1 'polypeptide(L)'
;MSSELSLLQMPDVALNEIVKKKHGLNCYVSLTKPSGKDSERLLNTNFLDCFCRDFAITMSSQKSIVQQFNLSQPIYLYAKYAGDLLRKLKSGNWLLKVRGAYLYTDEKSMIANFLQILDPNYLETIEIGGCRTEITSTDMNRICELEQFKNAKELELLTGSISCPVEYFSHFEKVRVMCESVTEE
;
A
#
# COMPACT_ATOMS: atom_id res chain seq x y z
N MET A 1 29.17 15.29 12.00
CA MET A 1 28.11 14.60 12.77
C MET A 1 26.81 14.87 12.06
N SER A 2 26.35 13.94 11.22
CA SER A 2 25.05 14.05 10.56
C SER A 2 24.01 13.64 11.58
N SER A 3 23.22 14.59 12.07
CA SER A 3 22.04 14.30 12.86
C SER A 3 21.08 13.47 12.00
N GLU A 4 20.98 12.17 12.28
CA GLU A 4 19.91 11.35 11.73
C GLU A 4 18.58 11.88 12.27
N LEU A 5 17.89 12.69 11.48
CA LEU A 5 16.47 12.96 11.68
C LEU A 5 15.70 11.66 11.41
N SER A 6 15.62 10.84 12.45
CA SER A 6 14.57 9.84 12.55
C SER A 6 13.26 10.57 12.84
N LEU A 7 12.16 10.10 12.24
CA LEU A 7 10.80 10.57 12.58
C LEU A 7 10.50 10.55 14.09
N LEU A 8 11.31 9.82 14.87
CA LEU A 8 11.21 9.65 16.32
C LEU A 8 11.56 10.91 17.13
N GLN A 9 12.14 11.95 16.54
CA GLN A 9 12.50 13.19 17.25
C GLN A 9 11.48 14.32 17.10
N MET A 10 10.35 14.09 16.39
CA MET A 10 9.36 15.14 16.24
C MET A 10 8.35 15.08 17.40
N PRO A 11 8.28 16.13 18.25
CA PRO A 11 7.19 16.24 19.24
C PRO A 11 5.84 16.29 18.52
N ASP A 12 4.74 16.03 19.23
CA ASP A 12 3.34 16.00 18.78
C ASP A 12 2.91 17.26 17.97
N VAL A 13 3.45 17.42 16.77
CA VAL A 13 3.13 18.50 15.84
C VAL A 13 2.29 17.87 14.74
N ALA A 14 1.09 18.40 14.52
CA ALA A 14 0.26 18.03 13.39
C ALA A 14 1.05 18.27 12.09
N LEU A 15 1.48 17.19 11.44
CA LEU A 15 2.13 17.23 10.14
C LEU A 15 1.04 17.08 9.07
N ASN A 16 1.04 17.97 8.09
CA ASN A 16 0.13 17.87 6.95
C ASN A 16 0.70 16.91 5.89
N GLU A 17 2.02 16.93 5.68
CA GLU A 17 2.67 16.14 4.63
C GLU A 17 4.14 15.88 4.95
N ILE A 18 4.62 14.67 4.61
CA ILE A 18 6.05 14.31 4.57
C ILE A 18 6.39 13.91 3.14
N VAL A 19 7.27 14.66 2.49
CA VAL A 19 7.70 14.38 1.11
C VAL A 19 9.16 13.98 1.08
N LYS A 20 9.44 12.82 0.47
CA LYS A 20 10.81 12.33 0.22
C LYS A 20 11.08 12.32 -1.27
N LYS A 21 12.10 13.05 -1.71
CA LYS A 21 12.46 13.19 -3.13
C LYS A 21 13.88 12.70 -3.38
N LYS A 22 14.08 12.06 -4.54
CA LYS A 22 15.41 11.68 -5.04
C LYS A 22 16.19 12.92 -5.45
N HIS A 23 17.45 13.04 -5.02
CA HIS A 23 18.36 14.08 -5.49
C HIS A 23 19.79 13.52 -5.69
N GLY A 24 20.05 12.99 -6.88
CA GLY A 24 21.26 12.19 -7.16
C GLY A 24 21.27 10.90 -6.34
N LEU A 25 22.35 10.67 -5.58
CA LEU A 25 22.48 9.59 -4.57
C LEU A 25 21.88 9.95 -3.20
N ASN A 26 21.27 11.13 -3.06
CA ASN A 26 20.78 11.67 -1.79
C ASN A 26 19.24 11.64 -1.70
N CYS A 27 18.75 11.83 -0.47
CA CYS A 27 17.33 11.99 -0.16
C CYS A 27 17.08 13.43 0.31
N TYR A 28 16.11 14.09 -0.30
CA TYR A 28 15.59 15.36 0.21
C TYR A 28 14.29 15.09 0.96
N VAL A 29 14.21 15.51 2.22
CA VAL A 29 13.03 15.35 3.07
C VAL A 29 12.43 16.73 3.30
N SER A 30 11.16 16.91 2.95
CA SER A 30 10.44 18.13 3.31
C SER A 30 9.20 17.81 4.13
N LEU A 31 9.01 18.59 5.19
CA LEU A 31 7.93 18.48 6.15
C LEU A 31 7.04 19.70 5.99
N THR A 32 5.78 19.48 5.68
CA THR A 32 4.79 20.55 5.60
C THR A 32 4.01 20.57 6.91
N LYS A 33 4.18 21.63 7.69
CA LYS A 33 3.38 21.94 8.89
C LYS A 33 2.28 22.94 8.51
N PRO A 34 1.24 23.11 9.33
CA PRO A 34 0.25 24.17 9.15
C PRO A 34 0.88 25.58 9.06
N SER A 35 2.00 25.78 9.75
CA SER A 35 2.71 27.07 9.84
C SER A 35 3.74 27.31 8.73
N GLY A 36 3.99 26.35 7.84
CA GLY A 36 5.00 26.48 6.79
C GLY A 36 5.74 25.18 6.48
N LYS A 37 6.74 25.30 5.61
CA LYS A 37 7.50 24.15 5.10
C LYS A 37 8.93 24.18 5.61
N ASP A 38 9.32 23.11 6.29
CA ASP A 38 10.71 22.83 6.66
C ASP A 38 11.29 21.80 5.70
N SER A 39 12.58 21.90 5.40
CA SER A 39 13.22 20.95 4.47
C SER A 39 14.68 20.70 4.81
N GLU A 40 15.07 19.44 4.74
CA GLU A 40 16.42 18.98 5.00
C GLU A 40 16.92 18.05 3.89
N ARG A 41 18.23 18.12 3.62
CA ARG A 41 18.91 17.24 2.68
C ARG A 41 19.72 16.20 3.43
N LEU A 42 19.32 14.93 3.32
CA LEU A 42 20.06 13.79 3.84
C LEU A 42 21.09 13.32 2.80
N LEU A 43 22.37 13.51 3.11
CA LEU A 43 23.48 13.14 2.23
C LEU A 43 23.69 11.61 2.19
N ASN A 44 24.12 11.11 1.03
CA ASN A 44 24.47 9.71 0.74
C ASN A 44 23.40 8.68 1.16
N THR A 45 22.14 9.08 1.23
CA THR A 45 21.04 8.21 1.65
C THR A 45 20.04 8.02 0.52
N ASN A 46 19.71 6.76 0.22
CA ASN A 46 18.67 6.45 -0.74
C ASN A 46 17.30 6.86 -0.19
N PHE A 47 16.56 7.68 -0.94
CA PHE A 47 15.26 8.20 -0.51
C PHE A 47 14.21 7.12 -0.21
N LEU A 48 14.31 5.97 -0.88
CA LEU A 48 13.41 4.84 -0.67
C LEU A 48 13.76 4.06 0.59
N ASP A 49 15.04 3.94 0.93
CA ASP A 49 15.44 3.37 2.21
C ASP A 49 14.99 4.27 3.37
N CYS A 50 15.15 5.59 3.23
CA CYS A 50 14.56 6.56 4.14
C CYS A 50 13.06 6.38 4.25
N PHE A 51 12.34 6.28 3.14
CA PHE A 51 10.89 6.09 3.14
C PHE A 51 10.50 4.80 3.85
N CYS A 52 11.07 3.67 3.46
CA CYS A 52 10.69 2.35 3.97
C CYS A 52 10.98 2.21 5.47
N ARG A 53 12.12 2.70 5.94
CA ARG A 53 12.47 2.67 7.36
C ARG A 53 11.46 3.44 8.19
N ASP A 54 11.24 4.69 7.79
CA ASP A 54 10.37 5.61 8.50
C ASP A 54 8.92 5.15 8.46
N PHE A 55 8.45 4.66 7.30
CA PHE A 55 7.14 4.04 7.16
C PHE A 55 6.99 2.83 8.09
N ALA A 56 7.98 1.93 8.12
CA ALA A 56 7.95 0.76 8.99
C ALA A 56 7.88 1.15 10.47
N ILE A 57 8.64 2.17 10.91
CA ILE A 57 8.62 2.67 12.29
C ILE A 57 7.26 3.30 12.65
N THR A 58 6.74 4.16 11.77
CA THR A 58 5.44 4.81 11.98
C THR A 58 4.33 3.77 12.07
N MET A 59 4.37 2.77 11.19
CA MET A 59 3.37 1.73 11.15
C MET A 59 3.51 0.69 12.28
N SER A 60 4.72 0.38 12.74
CA SER A 60 4.93 -0.52 13.87
C SER A 60 4.45 0.09 15.20
N SER A 61 4.37 1.42 15.27
CA SER A 61 3.88 2.17 16.44
C SER A 61 2.44 2.64 16.27
N GLN A 62 1.68 2.00 15.38
CA GLN A 62 0.33 2.40 15.03
C GLN A 62 -0.62 2.42 16.25
N LYS A 63 -0.99 3.63 16.67
CA LYS A 63 -1.93 3.88 17.79
C LYS A 63 -3.41 3.82 17.38
N SER A 64 -3.70 3.97 16.08
CA SER A 64 -5.06 4.07 15.55
C SER A 64 -5.18 3.35 14.20
N ILE A 65 -6.40 2.93 13.85
CA ILE A 65 -6.70 2.29 12.57
C ILE A 65 -6.57 3.32 11.45
N VAL A 66 -5.76 3.01 10.44
CA VAL A 66 -5.64 3.82 9.22
C VAL A 66 -6.93 3.65 8.42
N GLN A 67 -7.65 4.75 8.18
CA GLN A 67 -8.94 4.71 7.51
C GLN A 67 -8.80 4.30 6.04
N GLN A 68 -7.80 4.86 5.35
CA GLN A 68 -7.55 4.59 3.94
C GLN A 68 -6.05 4.47 3.70
N PHE A 69 -5.65 3.33 3.16
CA PHE A 69 -4.30 3.09 2.67
C PHE A 69 -4.32 3.09 1.14
N ASN A 70 -3.71 4.09 0.54
CA ASN A 70 -3.66 4.24 -0.90
C ASN A 70 -2.27 3.88 -1.42
N LEU A 71 -2.22 2.92 -2.33
CA LEU A 71 -1.06 2.62 -3.13
C LEU A 71 -1.38 2.96 -4.58
N SER A 72 -0.79 4.04 -5.08
CA SER A 72 -0.93 4.45 -6.48
C SER A 72 0.46 4.46 -7.12
N GLN A 73 0.68 3.62 -8.13
CA GLN A 73 2.00 3.43 -8.74
C GLN A 73 1.98 3.58 -10.26
N PRO A 74 2.81 4.48 -10.83
CA PRO A 74 3.24 4.39 -12.22
C PRO A 74 4.56 3.60 -12.35
N ILE A 75 4.46 2.38 -12.89
CA ILE A 75 5.41 1.66 -13.76
C ILE A 75 6.89 1.43 -13.29
N TYR A 76 7.28 0.14 -13.30
CA TYR A 76 8.62 -0.53 -13.26
C TYR A 76 9.69 -0.13 -12.24
N LEU A 77 9.88 1.14 -11.92
CA LEU A 77 10.96 1.60 -11.02
C LEU A 77 10.73 1.20 -9.56
N TYR A 78 9.49 0.90 -9.17
CA TYR A 78 9.10 0.67 -7.79
C TYR A 78 8.84 -0.78 -7.40
N ALA A 79 8.75 -1.72 -8.35
CA ALA A 79 8.54 -3.15 -8.08
C ALA A 79 9.57 -3.71 -7.09
N LYS A 80 10.86 -3.44 -7.36
CA LYS A 80 11.98 -3.83 -6.48
C LYS A 80 11.85 -3.23 -5.08
N TYR A 81 11.52 -1.95 -4.99
CA TYR A 81 11.48 -1.24 -3.71
C TYR A 81 10.24 -1.56 -2.88
N ALA A 82 9.12 -1.79 -3.54
CA ALA A 82 7.93 -2.30 -2.89
C ALA A 82 8.19 -3.71 -2.35
N GLY A 83 8.92 -4.56 -3.09
CA GLY A 83 9.43 -5.84 -2.58
C GLY A 83 10.33 -5.69 -1.33
N ASP A 84 11.25 -4.73 -1.32
CA ASP A 84 12.13 -4.46 -0.17
C ASP A 84 11.34 -3.93 1.04
N LEU A 85 10.35 -3.05 0.82
CA LEU A 85 9.43 -2.56 1.84
C LEU A 85 8.64 -3.72 2.46
N LEU A 86 8.01 -4.54 1.61
CA LEU A 86 7.26 -5.71 2.01
C LEU A 86 8.12 -6.69 2.81
N ARG A 87 9.38 -6.92 2.38
CA ARG A 87 10.32 -7.78 3.12
C ARG A 87 10.60 -7.22 4.52
N LYS A 88 10.85 -5.91 4.64
CA LYS A 88 11.07 -5.25 5.94
C LYS A 88 9.84 -5.38 6.84
N LEU A 89 8.65 -5.11 6.33
CA LEU A 89 7.40 -5.20 7.09
C LEU A 89 7.09 -6.64 7.52
N LYS A 90 7.23 -7.61 6.61
CA LYS A 90 7.05 -9.05 6.91
C LYS A 90 8.05 -9.55 7.95
N SER A 91 9.30 -9.11 7.90
CA SER A 91 10.32 -9.53 8.88
C SER A 91 10.03 -9.08 10.31
N GLY A 92 9.26 -8.01 10.49
CA GLY A 92 8.82 -7.53 11.80
C GLY A 92 7.60 -8.28 12.37
N ASN A 93 6.97 -9.18 11.60
CA ASN A 93 5.67 -9.80 11.94
C ASN A 93 4.58 -8.78 12.32
N TRP A 94 4.63 -7.58 11.76
CA TRP A 94 3.64 -6.55 12.01
C TRP A 94 2.59 -6.53 10.91
N LEU A 95 1.33 -6.67 11.32
CA LEU A 95 0.18 -6.48 10.44
C LEU A 95 -0.39 -5.07 10.64
N LEU A 96 -0.61 -4.36 9.53
CA LEU A 96 -1.11 -3.00 9.54
C LEU A 96 -2.62 -2.99 9.79
N LYS A 97 -3.07 -2.22 10.77
CA LYS A 97 -4.50 -2.02 11.06
C LYS A 97 -5.06 -1.01 10.07
N VAL A 98 -5.55 -1.48 8.94
CA VAL A 98 -6.10 -0.65 7.86
C VAL A 98 -7.56 -1.00 7.67
N ARG A 99 -8.43 0.00 7.56
CA ARG A 99 -9.86 -0.20 7.28
C ARG A 99 -10.15 -0.35 5.79
N GLY A 100 -9.63 0.55 4.95
CA GLY A 100 -9.77 0.47 3.50
C GLY A 100 -8.41 0.44 2.80
N ALA A 101 -8.20 -0.54 1.92
CA ALA A 101 -7.01 -0.67 1.09
C ALA A 101 -7.34 -0.41 -0.38
N TYR A 102 -6.67 0.57 -0.98
CA TYR A 102 -6.90 1.03 -2.34
C TYR A 102 -5.62 0.82 -3.15
N LEU A 103 -5.60 -0.21 -3.99
CA LEU A 103 -4.41 -0.75 -4.63
C LEU A 103 -4.50 -0.51 -6.14
N TYR A 104 -3.92 0.60 -6.59
CA TYR A 104 -3.85 0.97 -8.01
C TYR A 104 -2.48 0.61 -8.58
N THR A 105 -2.39 -0.56 -9.22
CA THR A 105 -1.14 -1.12 -9.75
C THR A 105 -1.38 -1.99 -10.98
N ASP A 106 -0.48 -1.91 -11.96
CA ASP A 106 -0.44 -2.85 -13.10
C ASP A 106 0.34 -4.14 -12.75
N GLU A 107 1.10 -4.15 -11.64
CA GLU A 107 1.84 -5.33 -11.18
C GLU A 107 0.97 -6.20 -10.26
N LYS A 108 0.35 -7.24 -10.83
CA LYS A 108 -0.65 -8.09 -10.16
C LYS A 108 -0.11 -8.81 -8.92
N SER A 109 1.15 -9.25 -8.98
CA SER A 109 1.84 -9.90 -7.85
C SER A 109 1.90 -9.00 -6.61
N MET A 110 1.88 -7.67 -6.79
CA MET A 110 1.93 -6.70 -5.71
C MET A 110 0.64 -6.66 -4.91
N ILE A 111 -0.52 -6.90 -5.53
CA ILE A 111 -1.82 -6.91 -4.85
C ILE A 111 -1.78 -7.90 -3.69
N ALA A 112 -1.50 -9.18 -4.00
CA ALA A 112 -1.43 -10.23 -2.99
C ALA A 112 -0.32 -9.97 -1.95
N ASN A 113 0.80 -9.40 -2.37
CA ASN A 113 1.89 -9.11 -1.45
C ASN A 113 1.55 -8.00 -0.45
N PHE A 114 0.85 -6.95 -0.90
CA PHE A 114 0.40 -5.85 -0.05
C PHE A 114 -0.75 -6.26 0.87
N LEU A 115 -1.70 -7.06 0.39
CA LEU A 115 -2.76 -7.58 1.26
C LEU A 115 -2.18 -8.37 2.44
N GLN A 116 -1.15 -9.19 2.22
CA GLN A 116 -0.50 -9.98 3.28
C GLN A 116 0.16 -9.18 4.42
N ILE A 117 0.39 -7.86 4.25
CA ILE A 117 0.91 -7.02 5.34
C ILE A 117 -0.20 -6.31 6.12
N LEU A 118 -1.47 -6.50 5.77
CA LEU A 118 -2.62 -5.91 6.45
C LEU A 118 -3.22 -6.90 7.47
N ASP A 119 -3.72 -6.38 8.58
CA ASP A 119 -4.42 -7.17 9.60
C ASP A 119 -5.83 -7.50 9.10
N PRO A 120 -6.17 -8.79 8.89
CA PRO A 120 -7.45 -9.19 8.33
C PRO A 120 -8.64 -8.86 9.25
N ASN A 121 -8.42 -8.59 10.55
CA ASN A 121 -9.50 -8.29 11.48
C ASN A 121 -9.98 -6.82 11.39
N TYR A 122 -9.19 -5.96 10.76
CA TYR A 122 -9.50 -4.52 10.65
C TYR A 122 -9.87 -4.10 9.22
N LEU A 123 -9.53 -4.92 8.23
CA LEU A 123 -9.77 -4.63 6.83
C LEU A 123 -11.23 -4.86 6.46
N GLU A 124 -11.92 -3.79 6.08
CA GLU A 124 -13.33 -3.81 5.69
C GLU A 124 -13.49 -3.68 4.17
N THR A 125 -12.66 -2.86 3.52
CA THR A 125 -12.78 -2.56 2.08
C THR A 125 -11.50 -2.84 1.34
N ILE A 126 -11.61 -3.54 0.22
CA ILE A 126 -10.55 -3.73 -0.76
C ILE A 126 -10.98 -3.11 -2.08
N GLU A 127 -10.18 -2.18 -2.59
CA GLU A 127 -10.30 -1.67 -3.95
C GLU A 127 -9.03 -2.02 -4.72
N ILE A 128 -9.20 -2.64 -5.89
CA ILE A 128 -8.11 -2.98 -6.80
C ILE A 128 -8.39 -2.30 -8.13
N GLY A 129 -7.44 -1.53 -8.64
CA GLY A 129 -7.56 -0.86 -9.92
C GLY A 129 -6.25 -0.71 -10.67
N GLY A 130 -6.33 -0.22 -11.90
CA GLY A 130 -5.17 0.13 -12.73
C GLY A 130 -5.57 0.27 -14.20
N CYS A 131 -4.78 1.02 -14.96
CA CYS A 131 -5.17 1.44 -16.31
C CYS A 131 -5.23 0.28 -17.31
N ARG A 132 -4.61 -0.87 -17.01
CA ARG A 132 -4.55 -2.05 -17.91
C ARG A 132 -4.63 -3.38 -17.16
N THR A 133 -5.14 -3.38 -15.93
CA THR A 133 -5.10 -4.58 -15.10
C THR A 133 -6.16 -5.57 -15.60
N GLU A 134 -5.71 -6.57 -16.36
CA GLU A 134 -6.47 -7.82 -16.57
C GLU A 134 -6.16 -8.73 -15.39
N ILE A 135 -7.17 -9.15 -14.62
CA ILE A 135 -6.95 -10.11 -13.53
C ILE A 135 -7.28 -11.51 -14.04
N THR A 136 -6.25 -12.36 -14.13
CA THR A 136 -6.43 -13.75 -14.56
C THR A 136 -6.94 -14.62 -13.42
N SER A 137 -7.42 -15.81 -13.76
CA SER A 137 -7.81 -16.82 -12.76
C SER A 137 -6.63 -17.17 -11.84
N THR A 138 -5.41 -17.22 -12.35
CA THR A 138 -4.21 -17.48 -11.54
C THR A 138 -3.96 -16.36 -10.53
N ASP A 139 -4.16 -15.11 -10.93
CA ASP A 139 -4.02 -13.96 -10.03
C ASP A 139 -5.10 -14.00 -8.93
N MET A 140 -6.36 -14.24 -9.31
CA MET A 140 -7.48 -14.33 -8.37
C MET A 140 -7.34 -15.50 -7.40
N ASN A 141 -6.91 -16.69 -7.85
CA ASN A 141 -6.69 -17.85 -6.99
C ASN A 141 -5.73 -17.50 -5.84
N ARG A 142 -4.69 -16.72 -6.13
CA ARG A 142 -3.73 -16.29 -5.11
C ARG A 142 -4.31 -15.24 -4.16
N ILE A 143 -5.18 -14.36 -4.66
CA ILE A 143 -5.78 -13.29 -3.86
C ILE A 143 -6.90 -13.84 -2.96
N CYS A 144 -7.76 -14.70 -3.49
CA CYS A 144 -8.94 -15.21 -2.77
C CYS A 144 -8.58 -16.16 -1.61
N GLU A 145 -7.40 -16.77 -1.64
CA GLU A 145 -6.89 -17.61 -0.55
C GLU A 145 -6.51 -16.81 0.71
N LEU A 146 -6.23 -15.51 0.58
CA LEU A 146 -5.78 -14.66 1.67
C LEU A 146 -6.88 -14.40 2.70
N GLU A 147 -6.54 -14.47 3.99
CA GLU A 147 -7.48 -14.13 5.08
C GLU A 147 -8.00 -12.69 4.96
N GLN A 148 -7.15 -11.77 4.50
CA GLN A 148 -7.54 -10.38 4.28
C GLN A 148 -8.66 -10.25 3.25
N PHE A 149 -8.63 -11.07 2.20
CA PHE A 149 -9.67 -11.08 1.18
C PHE A 149 -10.95 -11.77 1.67
N LYS A 150 -10.81 -12.87 2.42
CA LYS A 150 -11.93 -13.64 2.99
C LYS A 150 -12.69 -12.89 4.10
N ASN A 151 -12.01 -12.01 4.83
CA ASN A 151 -12.62 -11.28 5.96
C ASN A 151 -13.12 -9.88 5.58
N ALA A 152 -12.66 -9.33 4.44
CA ALA A 152 -13.14 -8.05 3.96
C ALA A 152 -14.64 -8.12 3.60
N LYS A 153 -15.32 -6.99 3.79
CA LYS A 153 -16.78 -6.85 3.61
C LYS A 153 -17.14 -6.31 2.24
N GLU A 154 -16.32 -5.41 1.73
CA GLU A 154 -16.55 -4.75 0.45
C GLU A 154 -15.38 -4.98 -0.51
N LEU A 155 -15.71 -5.28 -1.76
CA LEU A 155 -14.75 -5.41 -2.86
C LEU A 155 -15.13 -4.49 -4.02
N GLU A 156 -14.18 -3.70 -4.48
CA GLU A 156 -14.28 -2.93 -5.72
C GLU A 156 -13.15 -3.31 -6.68
N LEU A 157 -13.52 -3.71 -7.89
CA LEU A 157 -12.61 -4.10 -8.96
C LEU A 157 -12.77 -3.13 -10.14
N LEU A 158 -11.78 -2.28 -10.33
CA LEU A 158 -11.68 -1.29 -11.41
C LEU A 158 -10.68 -1.79 -12.47
N THR A 159 -11.05 -2.88 -13.14
CA THR A 159 -10.17 -3.66 -14.01
C THR A 159 -10.72 -3.76 -15.43
N GLY A 160 -9.87 -3.96 -16.43
CA GLY A 160 -10.33 -4.10 -17.83
C GLY A 160 -11.10 -5.42 -18.04
N SER A 161 -10.57 -6.51 -17.50
CA SER A 161 -11.19 -7.85 -17.54
C SER A 161 -10.85 -8.65 -16.28
N ILE A 162 -11.76 -9.54 -15.89
CA ILE A 162 -11.57 -10.51 -14.80
C ILE A 162 -12.07 -11.88 -15.24
N SER A 163 -11.29 -12.92 -14.97
CA SER A 163 -11.67 -14.32 -15.22
C SER A 163 -11.48 -15.12 -13.94
N CYS A 164 -12.57 -15.41 -13.23
CA CYS A 164 -12.57 -16.26 -12.03
C CYS A 164 -13.98 -16.75 -11.70
N PRO A 165 -14.11 -17.81 -10.87
CA PRO A 165 -15.41 -18.24 -10.35
C PRO A 165 -16.11 -17.13 -9.57
N VAL A 166 -17.40 -16.93 -9.81
CA VAL A 166 -18.21 -15.89 -9.13
C VAL A 166 -18.36 -16.16 -7.63
N GLU A 167 -18.21 -17.42 -7.23
CA GLU A 167 -18.30 -17.89 -5.85
C GLU A 167 -17.21 -17.26 -4.97
N TYR A 168 -16.09 -16.83 -5.54
CA TYR A 168 -15.03 -16.10 -4.84
C TYR A 168 -15.51 -14.78 -4.24
N PHE A 169 -16.67 -14.28 -4.69
CA PHE A 169 -17.25 -13.03 -4.21
C PHE A 169 -18.43 -13.22 -3.25
N SER A 170 -18.81 -14.47 -2.98
CA SER A 170 -20.07 -14.80 -2.28
C SER A 170 -20.13 -14.37 -0.81
N HIS A 171 -18.97 -14.17 -0.16
CA HIS A 171 -18.89 -13.77 1.25
C HIS A 171 -18.92 -12.26 1.46
N PHE A 172 -18.70 -11.45 0.41
CA PHE A 172 -18.73 -10.00 0.53
C PHE A 172 -20.17 -9.49 0.73
N GLU A 173 -20.33 -8.50 1.60
CA GLU A 173 -21.59 -7.78 1.78
C GLU A 173 -21.91 -6.92 0.54
N LYS A 174 -20.87 -6.44 -0.15
CA LYS A 174 -21.00 -5.61 -1.34
C LYS A 174 -19.83 -5.82 -2.31
N VAL A 175 -20.17 -5.99 -3.58
CA VAL A 175 -19.20 -6.18 -4.67
C VAL A 175 -19.52 -5.21 -5.80
N ARG A 176 -18.52 -4.47 -6.25
CA ARG A 176 -18.60 -3.63 -7.46
C ARG A 176 -17.53 -4.09 -8.42
N VAL A 177 -17.94 -4.57 -9.59
CA VAL A 177 -17.03 -4.94 -10.68
C VAL A 177 -17.31 -4.03 -11.86
N MET A 178 -16.28 -3.30 -12.28
CA MET A 178 -16.27 -2.64 -13.59
C MET A 178 -15.65 -3.63 -14.58
N CYS A 179 -16.40 -4.02 -15.61
CA CYS A 179 -15.95 -4.90 -16.68
C CYS A 179 -16.47 -4.39 -18.03
N GLU A 180 -15.69 -4.59 -19.09
CA GLU A 180 -16.11 -4.19 -20.44
C GLU A 180 -17.16 -5.14 -21.03
N SER A 181 -17.08 -6.43 -20.71
CA SER A 181 -18.06 -7.44 -21.12
C SER A 181 -18.11 -8.60 -20.12
N VAL A 182 -19.24 -9.29 -20.06
CA VAL A 182 -19.44 -10.53 -19.30
C VAL A 182 -19.63 -11.66 -20.32
N THR A 183 -18.81 -12.70 -20.23
CA THR A 183 -18.90 -13.88 -21.07
C THR A 183 -19.34 -15.07 -20.24
N GLU A 184 -20.30 -15.85 -20.72
CA GLU A 184 -20.62 -17.16 -20.17
C GLU A 184 -19.57 -18.17 -20.65
N GLU A 185 -19.06 -19.03 -19.75
CA GLU A 185 -18.42 -20.30 -20.14
C GLU A 185 -19.48 -21.38 -20.39
#